data_AF-A0A7J2YBY8-F1
#
_entry.id   AF-A0A7J2YBY8-F1
#
_cell.length_a   1.000
_cell.length_b   1.000
_cell.length_c   1.000
_cell.angle_alpha   90.00
_cell.angle_beta   90.00
_cell.angle_gamma   90.00
#
_symmetry.space_group_name_H-M   'P 1'
#
loop_
_entity.id
_entity.type
_entity.pdbx_description
1 polymer ?
#
loop_
_entity_poly.entity_id
_entity_poly.type
_entity_poly.pdbx_seq_one_letter_code
_entity_poly.pdbx_strand_id
1 'polypeptide(L)'
;MRYAMSQKLFGRFDVAQEPYKRNSDKVFIYYLGAGFCPWCAAERWSIVEAFKHFGSWEGLTLDKSAEKNEPFLNLPTYNFHGAKFKSDYVDFMGKEFQDRNFQDQELLTDADNVILDNYNLQGVIPFIFIAGKYIRIGSGPKPQQLNGLTHDDVKKQLESKNTDLAKAIYDEANHIAALIYHALGDKVDVPEEVKKIASQIK
;
A
#
# COMPACT_ATOMS: atom_id res chain seq x y z
N MET A 1 -2.83 -21.62 -14.96
CA MET A 1 -2.87 -21.06 -13.58
C MET A 1 -1.97 -19.82 -13.60
N ARG A 2 -2.51 -18.61 -13.41
CA ARG A 2 -1.79 -17.34 -13.69
C ARG A 2 -0.90 -16.85 -12.53
N TYR A 3 -0.95 -17.55 -11.40
CA TYR A 3 -0.13 -17.34 -10.22
C TYR A 3 0.83 -18.53 -10.11
N ALA A 4 2.12 -18.30 -10.38
CA ALA A 4 3.17 -19.17 -9.86
C ALA A 4 4.01 -18.30 -8.92
N MET A 5 4.31 -18.81 -7.72
CA MET A 5 5.23 -18.15 -6.80
C MET A 5 6.60 -18.05 -7.48
N SER A 6 6.87 -16.91 -8.12
CA SER A 6 8.16 -16.59 -8.68
C SER A 6 9.10 -16.13 -7.57
N GLN A 7 10.39 -16.04 -7.88
CA GLN A 7 11.36 -15.37 -7.02
C GLN A 7 10.85 -13.97 -6.64
N LYS A 8 10.85 -13.65 -5.34
CA LYS A 8 10.36 -12.36 -4.85
C LYS A 8 11.31 -11.24 -5.26
N LEU A 9 10.76 -10.24 -5.94
CA LEU A 9 11.44 -8.98 -6.19
C LEU A 9 11.62 -8.25 -4.85
N PHE A 10 12.85 -7.79 -4.59
CA PHE A 10 13.27 -7.20 -3.31
C PHE A 10 12.99 -8.09 -2.07
N GLY A 11 12.88 -9.41 -2.28
CA GLY A 11 12.55 -10.37 -1.23
C GLY A 11 11.12 -10.30 -0.70
N ARG A 12 10.25 -9.42 -1.23
CA ARG A 12 8.92 -9.17 -0.65
C ARG A 12 7.77 -8.97 -1.62
N PHE A 13 8.04 -8.60 -2.88
CA PHE A 13 7.02 -8.43 -3.92
C PHE A 13 7.01 -9.64 -4.86
N ASP A 14 5.84 -10.23 -5.06
CA ASP A 14 5.63 -11.22 -6.10
C ASP A 14 5.42 -10.50 -7.45
N VAL A 15 5.75 -11.19 -8.55
CA VAL A 15 5.57 -10.65 -9.92
C VAL A 15 4.57 -11.53 -10.65
N ALA A 16 3.45 -10.95 -11.05
CA ALA A 16 2.43 -11.65 -11.83
C ALA A 16 3.00 -12.07 -13.20
N GLN A 17 2.73 -13.32 -13.57
CA GLN A 17 3.12 -13.84 -14.89
C GLN A 17 2.34 -13.16 -16.01
N GLU A 18 1.04 -12.98 -15.79
CA GLU A 18 0.13 -12.31 -16.72
C GLU A 18 -0.33 -10.98 -16.11
N PRO A 19 0.19 -9.84 -16.61
CA PRO A 19 -0.19 -8.54 -16.10
C PRO A 19 -1.68 -8.24 -16.33
N TYR A 20 -2.31 -7.66 -15.32
CA TYR A 20 -3.64 -7.07 -15.45
C TYR A 20 -3.55 -5.81 -16.31
N LYS A 21 -4.28 -5.79 -17.42
CA LYS A 21 -4.31 -4.66 -18.35
C LYS A 21 -5.60 -3.87 -18.17
N ARG A 22 -5.46 -2.55 -18.11
CA ARG A 22 -6.58 -1.60 -18.11
C ARG A 22 -6.45 -0.68 -19.32
N ASN A 23 -7.58 -0.26 -19.88
CA ASN A 23 -7.62 0.72 -20.96
C ASN A 23 -7.45 2.14 -20.38
N SER A 24 -6.23 2.48 -19.94
CA SER A 24 -5.85 3.78 -19.39
C SER A 24 -4.35 4.00 -19.54
N ASP A 25 -3.93 5.23 -19.76
CA ASP A 25 -2.51 5.62 -19.78
C ASP A 25 -1.92 5.80 -18.37
N LYS A 26 -2.76 5.73 -17.32
CA LYS A 26 -2.33 5.81 -15.93
C LYS A 26 -1.91 4.45 -15.40
N VAL A 27 -0.87 4.45 -14.57
CA VAL A 27 -0.44 3.27 -13.82
C VAL A 27 -1.48 2.97 -12.75
N PHE A 28 -2.12 1.82 -12.89
CA PHE A 28 -3.16 1.38 -11.98
C PHE A 28 -2.56 0.77 -10.71
N ILE A 29 -3.06 1.22 -9.56
CA ILE A 29 -2.71 0.72 -8.24
C ILE A 29 -4.00 0.32 -7.52
N TYR A 30 -4.02 -0.89 -7.00
CA TYR A 30 -5.12 -1.38 -6.17
C TYR A 30 -4.62 -1.70 -4.77
N TYR A 31 -5.38 -1.29 -3.76
CA TYR A 31 -5.17 -1.66 -2.37
C TYR A 31 -6.44 -2.27 -1.81
N LEU A 32 -6.31 -3.39 -1.10
CA LEU A 32 -7.35 -3.96 -0.25
C LEU A 32 -6.85 -4.02 1.20
N GLY A 33 -7.66 -3.45 2.08
CA GLY A 33 -7.48 -3.51 3.52
C GLY A 33 -8.82 -3.51 4.26
N ALA A 34 -8.70 -3.43 5.58
CA ALA A 34 -9.82 -3.14 6.46
C ALA A 34 -9.36 -2.25 7.61
N GLY A 35 -10.26 -1.42 8.14
CA GLY A 35 -10.03 -0.54 9.27
C GLY A 35 -9.61 -1.31 10.53
N PHE A 36 -10.12 -2.52 10.75
CA PHE A 36 -9.77 -3.31 11.94
C PHE A 36 -8.30 -3.80 11.94
N CYS A 37 -7.75 -4.08 10.76
CA CYS A 37 -6.53 -4.85 10.55
C CYS A 37 -5.25 -4.05 10.93
N PRO A 38 -4.44 -4.52 11.90
CA PRO A 38 -3.25 -3.78 12.37
C PRO A 38 -2.07 -3.84 11.39
N TRP A 39 -1.96 -4.88 10.57
CA TRP A 39 -0.99 -4.91 9.45
C TRP A 39 -1.36 -3.89 8.37
N CYS A 40 -2.66 -3.75 8.09
CA CYS A 40 -3.18 -2.74 7.18
C CYS A 40 -2.88 -1.33 7.72
N ALA A 41 -3.08 -1.13 9.03
CA ALA A 41 -2.73 0.12 9.70
C ALA A 41 -1.24 0.48 9.52
N ALA A 42 -0.34 -0.50 9.60
CA ALA A 42 1.09 -0.30 9.37
C ALA A 42 1.42 0.04 7.91
N GLU A 43 0.86 -0.71 6.96
CA GLU A 43 1.16 -0.58 5.54
C GLU A 43 0.69 0.76 4.95
N ARG A 44 -0.44 1.29 5.41
CA ARG A 44 -0.99 2.57 4.91
C ARG A 44 -0.02 3.75 5.08
N TRP A 45 0.83 3.73 6.11
CA TRP A 45 1.88 4.75 6.26
C TRP A 45 2.85 4.73 5.09
N SER A 46 3.35 3.55 4.72
CA SER A 46 4.27 3.38 3.59
C SER A 46 3.63 3.74 2.26
N ILE A 47 2.35 3.38 2.05
CA ILE A 47 1.60 3.77 0.85
C ILE A 47 1.48 5.31 0.78
N VAL A 48 1.06 5.96 1.88
CA VAL A 48 0.92 7.42 1.89
C VAL A 48 2.25 8.13 1.63
N GLU A 49 3.35 7.64 2.22
CA GLU A 49 4.70 8.19 1.98
C GLU A 49 5.14 8.00 0.52
N ALA A 50 4.95 6.81 -0.05
CA ALA A 50 5.31 6.53 -1.46
C ALA A 50 4.56 7.46 -2.43
N PHE A 51 3.29 7.76 -2.13
CA PHE A 51 2.40 8.48 -3.02
C PHE A 51 2.67 9.99 -3.08
N LYS A 52 3.46 10.55 -2.16
CA LYS A 52 3.82 11.98 -2.15
C LYS A 52 4.49 12.47 -3.43
N HIS A 53 5.11 11.57 -4.20
CA HIS A 53 5.80 11.90 -5.45
C HIS A 53 4.90 11.86 -6.69
N PHE A 54 3.70 11.29 -6.58
CA PHE A 54 2.87 10.99 -7.75
C PHE A 54 1.58 11.82 -7.82
N GLY A 55 1.30 12.65 -6.82
CA GLY A 55 0.04 13.39 -6.76
C GLY A 55 -0.30 13.86 -5.35
N SER A 56 -1.59 14.04 -5.10
CA SER A 56 -2.10 14.53 -3.80
C SER A 56 -3.36 13.80 -3.38
N TRP A 57 -3.52 13.65 -2.07
CA TRP A 57 -4.72 13.09 -1.46
C TRP A 57 -5.77 14.16 -1.21
N GLU A 58 -7.02 13.83 -1.49
CA GLU A 58 -8.22 14.59 -1.11
C GLU A 58 -9.08 13.70 -0.20
N GLY A 59 -9.50 14.23 0.96
CA GLY A 59 -10.35 13.50 1.89
C GLY A 59 -9.67 12.36 2.66
N LEU A 60 -8.34 12.23 2.60
CA LEU A 60 -7.60 11.27 3.42
C LEU A 60 -7.70 11.65 4.90
N THR A 61 -8.21 10.75 5.72
CA THR A 61 -8.42 10.98 7.15
C THR A 61 -7.48 10.13 8.00
N LEU A 62 -7.32 10.54 9.27
CA LEU A 62 -6.63 9.77 10.29
C LEU A 62 -7.63 8.81 10.96
N ASP A 63 -7.17 7.62 11.28
CA ASP A 63 -7.97 6.58 11.96
C ASP A 63 -7.06 5.68 12.82
N LYS A 64 -7.62 4.66 13.45
CA LYS A 64 -6.88 3.64 14.18
C LYS A 64 -7.36 2.24 13.81
N SER A 65 -6.47 1.25 13.98
CA SER A 65 -6.86 -0.15 13.93
C SER A 65 -7.88 -0.50 15.03
N ALA A 66 -8.41 -1.72 14.99
CA ALA A 66 -9.41 -2.17 15.95
C ALA A 66 -8.95 -1.97 17.40
N GLU A 67 -9.91 -1.66 18.26
CA GLU A 67 -9.68 -1.56 19.70
C GLU A 67 -9.69 -2.92 20.42
N LYS A 68 -10.11 -4.00 19.73
CA LYS A 68 -10.25 -5.36 20.26
C LYS A 68 -10.12 -6.40 19.15
N ASN A 69 -10.07 -7.68 19.53
CA ASN A 69 -10.08 -8.85 18.64
C ASN A 69 -8.90 -8.94 17.64
N GLU A 70 -7.87 -8.14 17.83
CA GLU A 70 -6.64 -8.13 17.04
C GLU A 70 -5.43 -8.21 18.00
N PRO A 71 -4.27 -8.72 17.54
CA PRO A 71 -3.09 -8.85 18.40
C PRO A 71 -2.43 -7.50 18.71
N PHE A 72 -2.69 -6.47 17.91
CA PHE A 72 -2.25 -5.10 18.14
C PHE A 72 -3.42 -4.15 18.01
N LEU A 73 -3.64 -3.35 19.05
CA LEU A 73 -4.87 -2.57 19.21
C LEU A 73 -4.60 -1.08 19.06
N ASN A 74 -5.57 -0.34 18.53
CA ASN A 74 -5.56 1.11 18.46
C ASN A 74 -4.32 1.72 17.77
N LEU A 75 -3.75 1.03 16.78
CA LEU A 75 -2.57 1.53 16.07
C LEU A 75 -2.94 2.76 15.22
N PRO A 76 -2.23 3.90 15.33
CA PRO A 76 -2.51 5.09 14.53
C PRO A 76 -2.25 4.82 13.06
N THR A 77 -3.17 5.20 12.18
CA THR A 77 -3.06 5.02 10.73
C THR A 77 -3.89 6.05 9.96
N TYR A 78 -3.90 5.92 8.63
CA TYR A 78 -4.81 6.61 7.73
C TYR A 78 -6.01 5.71 7.39
N ASN A 79 -7.08 6.30 6.88
CA ASN A 79 -8.21 5.58 6.31
C ASN A 79 -8.38 5.97 4.84
N PHE A 80 -8.35 4.98 3.94
CA PHE A 80 -8.55 5.21 2.52
C PHE A 80 -10.03 5.24 2.09
N HIS A 81 -10.96 4.84 2.97
CA HIS A 81 -12.38 4.94 2.70
C HIS A 81 -12.77 6.39 2.39
N GLY A 82 -13.35 6.61 1.21
CA GLY A 82 -13.74 7.93 0.73
C GLY A 82 -12.58 8.85 0.32
N ALA A 83 -11.32 8.44 0.48
CA ALA A 83 -10.16 9.19 0.03
C ALA A 83 -10.01 9.09 -1.50
N LYS A 84 -9.60 10.19 -2.13
CA LYS A 84 -9.30 10.25 -3.57
C LYS A 84 -7.84 10.64 -3.77
N PHE A 85 -7.14 9.95 -4.64
CA PHE A 85 -5.80 10.35 -5.06
C PHE A 85 -5.85 11.06 -6.41
N LYS A 86 -5.51 12.35 -6.44
CA LYS A 86 -5.45 13.17 -7.65
C LYS A 86 -4.05 13.06 -8.26
N SER A 87 -3.98 12.52 -9.47
CA SER A 87 -2.74 12.35 -10.22
C SER A 87 -3.01 12.29 -11.73
N ASP A 88 -2.07 12.80 -12.52
CA ASP A 88 -2.06 12.62 -13.99
C ASP A 88 -1.46 11.27 -14.40
N TYR A 89 -0.78 10.59 -13.47
CA TYR A 89 0.06 9.41 -13.75
C TYR A 89 -0.48 8.13 -13.13
N VAL A 90 -1.08 8.24 -11.95
CA VAL A 90 -1.52 7.09 -11.14
C VAL A 90 -3.04 7.08 -11.05
N ASP A 91 -3.61 5.90 -11.21
CA ASP A 91 -5.00 5.65 -10.86
C ASP A 91 -5.04 4.70 -9.66
N PHE A 92 -5.40 5.26 -8.51
CA PHE A 92 -5.44 4.54 -7.24
C PHE A 92 -6.86 4.15 -6.87
N MET A 93 -7.05 2.86 -6.60
CA MET A 93 -8.27 2.30 -6.03
C MET A 93 -7.94 1.65 -4.69
N GLY A 94 -8.24 2.35 -3.60
CA GLY A 94 -8.16 1.81 -2.24
C GLY A 94 -9.52 1.32 -1.79
N LYS A 95 -9.57 0.07 -1.32
CA LYS A 95 -10.77 -0.57 -0.77
C LYS A 95 -10.59 -0.89 0.71
N GLU A 96 -11.57 -0.48 1.49
CA GLU A 96 -11.65 -0.72 2.94
C GLU A 96 -12.97 -1.46 3.22
N PHE A 97 -12.96 -2.78 3.17
CA PHE A 97 -14.22 -3.55 3.16
C PHE A 97 -14.94 -3.57 4.51
N GLN A 98 -14.19 -3.40 5.61
CA GLN A 98 -14.74 -3.28 6.96
C GLN A 98 -14.06 -2.15 7.72
N ASP A 99 -14.80 -1.52 8.63
CA ASP A 99 -14.30 -0.49 9.52
C ASP A 99 -13.51 -1.09 10.71
N ARG A 100 -13.02 -0.21 11.58
CA ARG A 100 -12.29 -0.62 12.79
C ARG A 100 -13.15 -1.34 13.83
N ASN A 101 -14.47 -1.32 13.69
CA ASN A 101 -15.45 -1.98 14.55
C ASN A 101 -15.96 -3.29 13.93
N PHE A 102 -15.30 -3.79 12.87
CA PHE A 102 -15.71 -4.99 12.13
C PHE A 102 -17.09 -4.86 11.48
N GLN A 103 -17.54 -3.63 11.21
CA GLN A 103 -18.76 -3.37 10.45
C GLN A 103 -18.42 -3.22 8.97
N ASP A 104 -19.27 -3.75 8.10
CA ASP A 104 -19.10 -3.62 6.66
C ASP A 104 -19.09 -2.14 6.27
N GLN A 105 -18.09 -1.75 5.49
CA GLN A 105 -17.82 -0.36 5.13
C GLN A 105 -17.86 -0.13 3.62
N GLU A 106 -17.28 -1.04 2.84
CA GLU A 106 -17.34 -1.00 1.37
C GLU A 106 -17.63 -2.38 0.79
N LEU A 107 -18.56 -2.42 -0.16
CA LEU A 107 -18.80 -3.61 -0.95
C LEU A 107 -17.74 -3.76 -2.06
N LEU A 108 -17.19 -4.96 -2.17
CA LEU A 108 -16.32 -5.33 -3.28
C LEU A 108 -17.16 -5.58 -4.53
N THR A 109 -16.79 -4.90 -5.62
CA THR A 109 -17.44 -4.97 -6.92
C THR A 109 -16.91 -6.15 -7.74
N ASP A 110 -17.57 -6.48 -8.86
CA ASP A 110 -17.08 -7.48 -9.80
C ASP A 110 -15.68 -7.14 -10.32
N ALA A 111 -15.36 -5.86 -10.49
CA ALA A 111 -14.04 -5.41 -10.91
C ALA A 111 -12.97 -5.68 -9.84
N ASP A 112 -13.32 -5.53 -8.56
CA ASP A 112 -12.45 -5.87 -7.43
C ASP A 112 -12.20 -7.39 -7.41
N ASN A 113 -13.27 -8.18 -7.57
CA ASN A 113 -13.19 -9.65 -7.56
C ASN A 113 -12.34 -10.19 -8.71
N VAL A 114 -12.37 -9.57 -9.90
CA VAL A 114 -11.44 -9.93 -11.00
C VAL A 114 -9.98 -9.83 -10.56
N ILE A 115 -9.61 -8.82 -9.77
CA ILE A 115 -8.24 -8.68 -9.26
C ILE A 115 -7.98 -9.73 -8.18
N LEU A 116 -8.87 -9.85 -7.20
CA LEU A 116 -8.68 -10.72 -6.04
C LEU A 116 -8.62 -12.20 -6.43
N ASP A 117 -9.52 -12.66 -7.30
CA ASP A 117 -9.60 -14.04 -7.78
C ASP A 117 -8.40 -14.45 -8.66
N ASN A 118 -7.60 -13.49 -9.14
CA ASN A 118 -6.41 -13.78 -9.94
C ASN A 118 -5.10 -13.55 -9.19
N TYR A 119 -5.07 -12.59 -8.26
CA TYR A 119 -3.83 -12.06 -7.68
C TYR A 119 -3.79 -12.07 -6.14
N ASN A 120 -4.91 -12.31 -5.46
CA ASN A 120 -4.98 -12.50 -4.01
C ASN A 120 -5.83 -13.72 -3.64
N LEU A 121 -5.46 -14.90 -4.15
CA LEU A 121 -6.21 -16.15 -3.98
C LEU A 121 -6.47 -16.56 -2.52
N GLN A 122 -5.67 -16.04 -1.59
CA GLN A 122 -5.77 -16.34 -0.16
C GLN A 122 -6.65 -15.33 0.59
N GLY A 123 -7.08 -14.24 -0.06
CA GLY A 123 -7.87 -13.18 0.57
C GLY A 123 -7.13 -12.48 1.71
N VAL A 124 -5.79 -12.43 1.67
CA VAL A 124 -4.98 -11.88 2.76
C VAL A 124 -4.87 -10.37 2.62
N ILE A 125 -4.97 -9.66 3.75
CA ILE A 125 -4.81 -8.21 3.85
C ILE A 125 -3.65 -7.84 4.80
N PRO A 126 -2.97 -6.70 4.59
CA PRO A 126 -3.14 -5.80 3.46
C PRO A 126 -2.61 -6.42 2.16
N PHE A 127 -3.26 -6.06 1.05
CA PHE A 127 -2.86 -6.43 -0.30
C PHE A 127 -2.71 -5.16 -1.13
N ILE A 128 -1.56 -4.97 -1.75
CA ILE A 128 -1.36 -3.93 -2.75
C ILE A 128 -0.87 -4.54 -4.07
N PHE A 129 -1.50 -4.11 -5.16
CA PHE A 129 -1.22 -4.55 -6.52
C PHE A 129 -0.85 -3.34 -7.37
N ILE A 130 0.39 -3.32 -7.83
CA ILE A 130 1.05 -2.17 -8.43
C ILE A 130 1.26 -2.43 -9.92
N ALA A 131 0.86 -1.46 -10.75
CA ALA A 131 1.04 -1.48 -12.20
C ALA A 131 0.46 -2.72 -12.89
N GLY A 132 -0.58 -3.32 -12.30
CA GLY A 132 -1.15 -4.57 -12.79
C GLY A 132 -0.18 -5.75 -12.79
N LYS A 133 0.95 -5.68 -12.07
CA LYS A 133 2.04 -6.67 -12.18
C LYS A 133 2.65 -7.05 -10.84
N TYR A 134 2.95 -6.09 -9.98
CA TYR A 134 3.68 -6.35 -8.74
C TYR A 134 2.73 -6.50 -7.58
N ILE A 135 2.89 -7.57 -6.80
CA ILE A 135 1.97 -7.94 -5.74
C ILE A 135 2.71 -7.88 -4.41
N ARG A 136 2.09 -7.27 -3.42
CA ARG A 136 2.55 -7.30 -2.03
C ARG A 136 1.40 -7.72 -1.13
N ILE A 137 1.65 -8.78 -0.36
CA ILE A 137 0.77 -9.26 0.69
C ILE A 137 1.49 -9.07 2.03
N GLY A 138 0.76 -8.53 3.00
CA GLY A 138 1.29 -8.15 4.31
C GLY A 138 1.93 -6.77 4.28
N SER A 139 2.40 -6.33 5.44
CA SER A 139 2.99 -5.00 5.62
C SER A 139 4.51 -5.03 5.58
N GLY A 140 5.13 -3.95 5.10
CA GLY A 140 6.56 -3.69 5.28
C GLY A 140 6.89 -3.42 6.76
N PRO A 141 6.37 -2.34 7.36
CA PRO A 141 6.50 -2.08 8.79
C PRO A 141 5.76 -3.13 9.62
N LYS A 142 6.31 -3.48 10.78
CA LYS A 142 5.66 -4.40 11.72
C LYS A 142 4.65 -3.61 12.59
N PRO A 143 3.42 -4.12 12.80
CA PRO A 143 2.41 -3.43 13.61
C PRO A 143 2.88 -3.06 15.02
N GLN A 144 3.71 -3.91 15.64
CA GLN A 144 4.25 -3.64 16.99
C GLN A 144 5.05 -2.34 17.08
N GLN A 145 5.66 -1.87 15.98
CA GLN A 145 6.41 -0.61 15.97
C GLN A 145 5.51 0.62 16.15
N LEU A 146 4.19 0.47 15.95
CA LEU A 146 3.19 1.52 16.16
C LEU A 146 2.54 1.47 17.55
N ASN A 147 2.85 0.45 18.35
CA ASN A 147 2.15 0.23 19.63
C ASN A 147 2.39 1.39 20.61
N GLY A 148 1.31 1.91 21.18
CA GLY A 148 1.35 3.03 22.12
C GLY A 148 1.66 4.40 21.51
N LEU A 149 1.85 4.50 20.18
CA LEU A 149 2.10 5.78 19.51
C LEU A 149 0.80 6.51 19.19
N THR A 150 0.87 7.85 19.16
CA THR A 150 -0.14 8.70 18.51
C THR A 150 0.22 8.95 17.05
N HIS A 151 -0.71 9.47 16.25
CA HIS A 151 -0.41 9.90 14.88
C HIS A 151 0.72 10.93 14.82
N ASP A 152 0.77 11.84 15.79
CA ASP A 152 1.81 12.87 15.84
C ASP A 152 3.17 12.29 16.24
N ASP A 153 3.20 11.25 17.08
CA ASP A 153 4.45 10.54 17.36
C ASP A 153 5.00 9.86 16.11
N VAL A 154 4.13 9.21 15.31
CA VAL A 154 4.56 8.60 14.04
C VAL A 154 5.09 9.66 13.08
N LYS A 155 4.39 10.78 12.92
CA LYS A 155 4.84 11.90 12.06
C LYS A 155 6.20 12.44 12.51
N LYS A 156 6.39 12.70 13.81
CA LYS A 156 7.68 13.15 14.36
C LYS A 156 8.81 12.15 14.10
N GLN A 157 8.51 10.85 14.22
CA GLN A 157 9.49 9.81 13.89
C GLN A 157 9.85 9.83 12.40
N LEU A 158 8.88 10.00 11.50
CA LEU A 158 9.11 10.13 10.06
C LEU A 158 9.94 11.37 9.70
N GLU A 159 9.74 12.49 10.40
CA GLU A 159 10.58 13.70 10.26
C GLU A 159 12.02 13.45 10.67
N SER A 160 12.24 12.68 11.75
CA SER A 160 13.58 12.35 12.23
C SER A 160 14.36 11.41 11.31
N LYS A 161 13.66 10.61 10.50
CA LYS A 161 14.17 9.58 9.57
C LYS A 161 15.08 8.49 10.17
N ASN A 162 15.36 8.51 11.47
CA ASN A 162 16.38 7.63 12.07
C ASN A 162 15.82 6.58 13.04
N THR A 163 14.51 6.57 13.30
CA THR A 163 13.90 5.49 14.09
C THR A 163 13.71 4.23 13.25
N ASP A 164 13.63 3.08 13.91
CA ASP A 164 13.39 1.80 13.24
C ASP A 164 12.03 1.77 12.52
N LEU A 165 11.02 2.46 13.09
CA LEU A 165 9.73 2.65 12.45
C LEU A 165 9.86 3.48 11.17
N ALA A 166 10.54 4.64 11.24
CA ALA A 166 10.72 5.51 10.08
C ALA A 166 11.50 4.80 8.96
N LYS A 167 12.58 4.08 9.30
CA LYS A 167 13.35 3.28 8.36
C LYS A 167 12.49 2.21 7.69
N ALA A 168 11.68 1.47 8.45
CA ALA A 168 10.80 0.46 7.89
C ALA A 168 9.72 1.07 6.98
N ILE A 169 9.13 2.21 7.37
CA ILE A 169 8.13 2.91 6.56
C ILE A 169 8.74 3.37 5.23
N TYR A 170 9.88 4.06 5.28
CA TYR A 170 10.55 4.58 4.09
C TYR A 170 11.12 3.47 3.21
N ASP A 171 11.64 2.38 3.78
CA ASP A 171 12.12 1.23 3.00
C ASP A 171 10.98 0.64 2.16
N GLU A 172 9.82 0.37 2.76
CA GLU A 172 8.66 -0.13 2.01
C GLU A 172 8.13 0.93 1.02
N ALA A 173 8.04 2.20 1.44
CA ALA A 173 7.58 3.28 0.59
C ALA A 173 8.45 3.48 -0.66
N ASN A 174 9.78 3.40 -0.50
CA ASN A 174 10.73 3.54 -1.58
C ASN A 174 10.62 2.38 -2.59
N HIS A 175 10.37 1.15 -2.13
CA HIS A 175 10.11 0.02 -3.02
C HIS A 175 8.79 0.19 -3.78
N ILE A 176 7.70 0.59 -3.10
CA ILE A 176 6.41 0.89 -3.75
C ILE A 176 6.60 1.98 -4.81
N ALA A 177 7.23 3.09 -4.44
CA ALA A 177 7.51 4.20 -5.34
C ALA A 177 8.39 3.77 -6.53
N ALA A 178 9.37 2.89 -6.31
CA ALA A 178 10.24 2.40 -7.38
C ALA A 178 9.48 1.55 -8.40
N LEU A 179 8.54 0.72 -7.95
CA LEU A 179 7.67 -0.07 -8.83
C LEU A 179 6.73 0.82 -9.66
N ILE A 180 6.17 1.87 -9.05
CA ILE A 180 5.35 2.86 -9.74
C ILE A 180 6.20 3.63 -10.77
N TYR A 181 7.37 4.13 -10.36
CA TYR A 181 8.30 4.84 -11.23
C TYR A 181 8.75 3.99 -12.41
N HIS A 182 9.12 2.72 -12.19
CA HIS A 182 9.51 1.80 -13.24
C HIS A 182 8.41 1.61 -14.30
N ALA A 183 7.14 1.57 -13.87
CA ALA A 183 6.00 1.49 -14.79
C ALA A 183 5.72 2.80 -15.55
N LEU A 184 6.02 3.94 -14.94
CA LEU A 184 5.84 5.27 -15.56
C LEU A 184 7.00 5.67 -16.49
N GLY A 185 8.21 5.17 -16.22
CA GLY A 185 9.45 5.70 -16.79
C GLY A 185 9.77 7.10 -16.27
N ASP A 186 10.53 7.87 -17.04
CA ASP A 186 11.04 9.20 -16.65
C ASP A 186 9.99 10.33 -16.70
N LYS A 187 8.69 9.99 -16.58
CA LYS A 187 7.57 10.94 -16.64
C LYS A 187 7.37 11.75 -15.35
N VAL A 188 8.00 11.34 -14.26
CA VAL A 188 7.82 11.91 -12.91
C VAL A 188 9.17 12.02 -12.22
N ASP A 189 9.34 13.08 -11.42
CA ASP A 189 10.53 13.22 -10.59
C ASP A 189 10.34 12.48 -9.26
N VAL A 190 11.31 11.65 -8.93
CA VAL A 190 11.35 10.85 -7.69
C VAL A 190 12.75 10.93 -7.08
N PRO A 191 12.92 10.70 -5.77
CA PRO A 191 14.24 10.71 -5.14
C PRO A 191 15.22 9.74 -5.81
N GLU A 192 16.52 10.08 -5.82
CA GLU A 192 17.55 9.22 -6.43
C GLU A 192 17.60 7.81 -5.85
N GLU A 193 17.27 7.65 -4.57
CA GLU A 193 17.15 6.34 -3.94
C GLU A 193 16.06 5.47 -4.60
N VAL A 194 14.93 6.07 -4.95
CA VAL A 194 13.83 5.40 -5.67
C VAL A 194 14.28 4.99 -7.07
N LYS A 195 14.99 5.87 -7.80
CA LYS A 195 15.54 5.55 -9.13
C LYS A 195 16.54 4.40 -9.05
N LYS A 196 17.40 4.38 -8.03
CA LYS A 196 18.38 3.33 -7.77
C LYS A 196 17.74 1.98 -7.44
N ILE A 197 16.61 1.96 -6.75
CA ILE A 197 15.85 0.72 -6.51
C ILE A 197 15.18 0.27 -7.81
N ALA A 198 14.58 1.21 -8.56
CA ALA A 198 13.88 0.91 -9.81
C ALA A 198 14.80 0.31 -10.89
N SER A 199 16.07 0.72 -10.94
CA SER A 199 17.07 0.19 -11.90
C SER A 199 17.45 -1.27 -11.65
N GLN A 200 17.07 -1.85 -10.51
CA GLN A 200 17.29 -3.27 -10.19
C GLN A 200 16.15 -4.17 -10.70
N ILE A 201 15.06 -3.56 -11.17
CA ILE A 201 13.91 -4.27 -11.73
C ILE A 201 14.25 -4.67 -13.17
N LYS A 202 14.17 -5.96 -13.47
CA LYS A 202 14.42 -6.53 -14.80
C LYS A 202 13.13 -6.65 -15.61
#